data_AF-A0A6B3GSP5-F1
#
_entry.id   AF-A0A6B3GSP5-F1
#
_cell.length_a   1.000
_cell.length_b   1.000
_cell.length_c   1.000
_cell.angle_alpha   90.00
_cell.angle_beta   90.00
_cell.angle_gamma   90.00
#
_symmetry.space_group_name_H-M   'P 1'
#
loop_
_entity.id
_entity.type
_entity.pdbx_description
1 polymer ?
#
loop_
_entity_poly.entity_id
_entity_poly.type
_entity_poly.pdbx_seq_one_letter_code
_entity_poly.pdbx_strand_id
1 'polypeptide(L)'
;TPGGGTRLGEQLAPLPLTLRSDPHAPGLESAPFVIAHSSGDSGSVFDNGLPLAPTDWVRDGKLERLTTTRHSAGLTGLPVAPGIDNLLLEGGGEKSLDEMVAVTTGRALLLTCLWYIREVDPATLLLTGLTRDGVYLVEDGEVVGEVNNFRFNESPVDLLSRASEAGRTEKTLPREWGDWFTRAAMPALRVPDFNMSSVSPGV
;
A
#
# COMPACT_ATOMS: atom_id res chain seq x y z
N THR A 1 13.15 0.63 -16.80
CA THR A 1 14.14 0.49 -17.90
C THR A 1 13.44 0.12 -19.20
N PRO A 2 13.83 0.66 -20.37
CA PRO A 2 13.32 0.19 -21.66
C PRO A 2 13.88 -1.21 -21.89
N GLY A 3 13.08 -2.28 -21.71
CA GLY A 3 13.57 -3.65 -21.90
C GLY A 3 12.83 -4.79 -21.19
N GLY A 4 11.70 -4.55 -20.51
CA GLY A 4 10.91 -5.62 -19.91
C GLY A 4 11.54 -6.31 -18.69
N GLY A 5 12.59 -5.72 -18.10
CA GLY A 5 13.20 -6.19 -16.86
C GLY A 5 12.45 -5.73 -15.61
N THR A 6 12.68 -6.40 -14.48
CA THR A 6 12.11 -6.01 -13.19
C THR A 6 12.78 -4.72 -12.67
N ARG A 7 12.03 -3.93 -11.90
CA ARG A 7 12.55 -2.75 -11.17
C ARG A 7 13.30 -3.10 -9.88
N LEU A 8 13.66 -4.38 -9.67
CA LEU A 8 14.38 -4.82 -8.49
C LEU A 8 15.67 -4.02 -8.31
N GLY A 9 15.88 -3.51 -7.10
CA GLY A 9 17.00 -2.66 -6.75
C GLY A 9 16.79 -1.17 -6.99
N GLU A 10 15.69 -0.75 -7.65
CA GLU A 10 15.40 0.67 -7.89
C GLU A 10 14.86 1.36 -6.63
N GLN A 11 15.21 2.65 -6.46
CA GLN A 11 14.60 3.52 -5.45
C GLN A 11 13.19 3.90 -5.91
N LEU A 12 12.17 3.48 -5.16
CA LEU A 12 10.76 3.77 -5.42
C LEU A 12 10.25 4.98 -4.63
N ALA A 13 10.72 5.17 -3.39
CA ALA A 13 10.28 6.25 -2.51
C ALA A 13 11.49 7.05 -1.99
N PRO A 14 11.41 8.38 -1.90
CA PRO A 14 12.47 9.19 -1.27
C PRO A 14 12.47 9.08 0.26
N LEU A 15 11.31 8.79 0.86
CA LEU A 15 11.18 8.50 2.29
C LEU A 15 11.78 7.11 2.60
N PRO A 16 12.38 6.91 3.80
CA PRO A 16 13.01 5.65 4.19
C PRO A 16 11.97 4.60 4.61
N LEU A 17 10.96 4.38 3.76
CA LEU A 17 9.84 3.50 4.05
C LEU A 17 10.20 2.03 3.81
N THR A 18 9.84 1.17 4.75
CA THR A 18 10.00 -0.28 4.63
C THR A 18 8.63 -0.95 4.54
N LEU A 19 8.32 -1.52 3.37
CA LEU A 19 7.12 -2.33 3.16
C LEU A 19 7.49 -3.80 3.38
N ARG A 20 6.91 -4.42 4.41
CA ARG A 20 7.25 -5.80 4.80
C ARG A 20 6.02 -6.64 5.13
N SER A 21 6.22 -7.94 5.13
CA SER A 21 5.30 -8.92 5.69
C SER A 21 6.05 -9.83 6.67
N ASP A 22 5.39 -10.24 7.75
CA ASP A 22 6.00 -11.04 8.81
C ASP A 22 4.93 -11.86 9.54
N PRO A 23 4.90 -13.20 9.42
CA PRO A 23 3.84 -14.01 10.05
C PRO A 23 3.81 -13.91 11.57
N HIS A 24 4.87 -13.39 12.20
CA HIS A 24 4.99 -13.19 13.64
C HIS A 24 4.85 -11.72 14.07
N ALA A 25 4.41 -10.82 13.18
CA ALA A 25 4.18 -9.41 13.50
C ALA A 25 3.15 -9.25 14.65
N PRO A 26 3.51 -8.60 15.77
CA PRO A 26 2.65 -8.52 16.95
C PRO A 26 1.25 -7.93 16.70
N GLY A 27 0.24 -8.74 16.96
CA GLY A 27 -1.18 -8.45 16.74
C GLY A 27 -1.57 -8.24 15.28
N LEU A 28 -0.75 -8.71 14.33
CA LEU A 28 -1.05 -8.89 12.90
C LEU A 28 -0.58 -10.29 12.45
N GLU A 29 -0.53 -11.26 13.36
CA GLU A 29 0.00 -12.59 13.11
C GLU A 29 -0.83 -13.33 12.04
N SER A 30 -0.13 -14.11 11.23
CA SER A 30 -0.72 -14.98 10.21
C SER A 30 -0.14 -16.39 10.31
N ALA A 31 -0.63 -17.32 9.47
CA ALA A 31 -0.01 -18.63 9.38
C ALA A 31 1.46 -18.49 8.95
N PRO A 32 2.42 -19.15 9.64
CA PRO A 32 3.84 -19.10 9.30
C PRO A 32 4.21 -20.10 8.18
N PHE A 33 3.23 -20.47 7.35
CA PHE A 33 3.38 -21.36 6.22
C PHE A 33 2.30 -21.07 5.19
N VAL A 34 2.57 -21.41 3.93
CA VAL A 34 1.62 -21.23 2.84
C VAL A 34 0.36 -22.08 3.08
N ILE A 35 -0.80 -21.43 2.99
CA ILE A 35 -2.12 -22.06 2.92
C ILE A 35 -2.70 -21.75 1.54
N ALA A 36 -2.80 -22.76 0.68
CA ALA A 36 -3.31 -22.64 -0.68
C ALA A 36 -4.54 -23.54 -0.87
N HIS A 37 -5.69 -22.91 -1.12
CA HIS A 37 -6.96 -23.60 -1.39
C HIS A 37 -7.14 -24.00 -2.86
N SER A 38 -6.40 -23.37 -3.76
CA SER A 38 -6.43 -23.62 -5.20
C SER A 38 -5.06 -23.32 -5.82
N SER A 39 -4.83 -23.83 -7.03
CA SER A 39 -3.65 -23.47 -7.82
C SER A 39 -3.99 -22.33 -8.80
N GLY A 40 -3.03 -21.45 -9.04
CA GLY A 40 -3.10 -20.36 -10.00
C GLY A 40 -1.71 -19.76 -10.26
N ASP A 41 -1.67 -18.59 -10.89
CA ASP A 41 -0.41 -17.97 -11.31
C ASP A 41 0.49 -17.56 -10.13
N SER A 42 -0.10 -17.29 -8.97
CA SER A 42 0.57 -16.81 -7.76
C SER A 42 0.84 -17.90 -6.70
N GLY A 43 0.46 -19.15 -6.95
CA GLY A 43 0.70 -20.25 -5.99
C GLY A 43 0.02 -21.56 -6.37
N SER A 44 0.44 -22.65 -5.74
CA SER A 44 -0.11 -23.98 -5.97
C SER A 44 -0.56 -24.64 -4.68
N VAL A 45 -1.58 -25.52 -4.75
CA VAL A 45 -1.94 -26.40 -3.62
C VAL A 45 -0.77 -27.29 -3.16
N PHE A 46 0.22 -27.53 -4.03
CA PHE A 46 1.43 -28.27 -3.67
C PHE A 46 2.45 -27.44 -2.87
N ASP A 47 2.24 -26.13 -2.73
CA ASP A 47 3.05 -25.25 -1.88
C ASP A 47 2.58 -25.25 -0.42
N ASN A 48 1.45 -25.88 -0.10
CA ASN A 48 0.95 -25.97 1.27
C ASN A 48 2.02 -26.48 2.25
N GLY A 49 2.17 -25.77 3.37
CA GLY A 49 3.17 -26.10 4.40
C GLY A 49 4.59 -25.58 4.11
N LEU A 50 4.82 -24.92 2.96
CA LEU A 50 6.06 -24.18 2.72
C LEU A 50 6.23 -23.09 3.79
N PRO A 51 7.34 -23.05 4.54
CA PRO A 51 7.55 -22.06 5.59
C PRO A 51 7.56 -20.62 5.05
N LEU A 52 6.93 -19.71 5.79
CA LEU A 52 6.96 -18.28 5.55
C LEU A 52 7.86 -17.60 6.59
N ALA A 53 8.71 -16.70 6.13
CA ALA A 53 9.62 -15.92 6.96
C ALA A 53 9.42 -14.42 6.70
N PRO A 54 9.84 -13.55 7.63
CA PRO A 54 9.79 -12.11 7.42
C PRO A 54 10.42 -11.71 6.09
N THR A 55 9.70 -10.88 5.34
CA THR A 55 10.04 -10.51 3.99
C THR A 55 9.90 -9.00 3.82
N ASP A 56 11.00 -8.32 3.55
CA ASP A 56 11.00 -6.90 3.21
C ASP A 56 10.87 -6.78 1.68
N TRP A 57 9.72 -6.30 1.21
CA TRP A 57 9.41 -6.08 -0.21
C TRP A 57 10.09 -4.81 -0.70
N VAL A 58 9.96 -3.75 0.07
CA VAL A 58 10.66 -2.48 -0.08
C VAL A 58 11.41 -2.24 1.23
N ARG A 59 12.70 -1.89 1.17
CA ARG A 59 13.49 -1.49 2.34
C ARG A 59 14.05 -0.11 2.10
N ASP A 60 13.85 0.81 3.04
CA ASP A 60 14.35 2.19 2.95
C ASP A 60 14.01 2.87 1.60
N GLY A 61 12.79 2.64 1.13
CA GLY A 61 12.26 3.15 -0.14
C GLY A 61 12.74 2.43 -1.41
N LYS A 62 13.61 1.42 -1.29
CA LYS A 62 14.17 0.65 -2.41
C LYS A 62 13.49 -0.71 -2.56
N LEU A 63 13.16 -1.10 -3.79
CA LEU A 63 12.54 -2.40 -4.08
C LEU A 63 13.56 -3.54 -3.89
N GLU A 64 13.36 -4.38 -2.88
CA GLU A 64 14.28 -5.47 -2.53
C GLU A 64 13.79 -6.83 -3.01
N ARG A 65 12.47 -7.03 -3.11
CA ARG A 65 11.90 -8.34 -3.42
C ARG A 65 10.59 -8.24 -4.17
N LEU A 66 10.35 -9.23 -5.04
CA LEU A 66 9.08 -9.47 -5.70
C LEU A 66 8.48 -10.76 -5.16
N THR A 67 7.16 -10.88 -5.27
CA THR A 67 6.50 -12.16 -5.03
C THR A 67 7.00 -13.20 -6.03
N THR A 68 7.39 -14.37 -5.54
CA THR A 68 7.87 -15.47 -6.37
C THR A 68 7.33 -16.80 -5.86
N THR A 69 6.84 -17.62 -6.79
CA THR A 69 6.53 -19.02 -6.54
C THR A 69 7.80 -19.84 -6.63
N ARG A 70 7.77 -21.13 -6.21
CA ARG A 70 8.90 -22.04 -6.47
C ARG A 70 9.26 -22.12 -7.96
N HIS A 71 8.26 -22.03 -8.84
CA HIS A 71 8.46 -22.06 -10.27
C HIS A 71 9.14 -20.78 -10.79
N SER A 72 8.61 -19.59 -10.47
CA SER A 72 9.18 -18.33 -10.97
C SER A 72 10.55 -18.04 -10.34
N ALA A 73 10.79 -18.46 -9.10
CA ALA A 73 12.11 -18.46 -8.48
C ALA A 73 13.12 -19.31 -9.29
N GLY A 74 12.73 -20.52 -9.69
CA GLY A 74 13.56 -21.39 -10.53
C GLY A 74 13.87 -20.80 -11.91
N LEU A 75 12.93 -20.08 -12.53
CA LEU A 75 13.11 -19.45 -13.83
C LEU A 75 13.99 -18.19 -13.77
N THR A 76 13.86 -17.39 -12.71
CA THR A 76 14.49 -16.07 -12.61
C THR A 76 15.77 -16.06 -11.79
N GLY A 77 16.02 -17.11 -11.00
CA GLY A 77 17.09 -17.16 -10.02
C GLY A 77 16.82 -16.31 -8.77
N LEU A 78 15.65 -15.67 -8.66
CA LEU A 78 15.24 -14.94 -7.47
C LEU A 78 14.90 -15.92 -6.34
N PRO A 79 15.05 -15.53 -5.06
CA PRO A 79 14.70 -16.42 -3.98
C PRO A 79 13.17 -16.57 -3.88
N VAL A 80 12.70 -17.76 -3.50
CA VAL A 80 11.27 -18.03 -3.24
C VAL A 80 10.74 -17.07 -2.17
N ALA A 81 9.66 -16.37 -2.49
CA ALA A 81 8.98 -15.41 -1.62
C ALA A 81 7.48 -15.39 -1.93
N PRO A 82 6.72 -16.34 -1.37
CA PRO A 82 5.27 -16.34 -1.48
C PRO A 82 4.70 -15.13 -0.73
N GLY A 83 3.47 -14.74 -1.09
CA GLY A 83 2.71 -13.78 -0.30
C GLY A 83 2.49 -14.26 1.12
N ILE A 84 2.37 -13.33 2.05
CA ILE A 84 2.06 -13.55 3.46
C ILE A 84 0.79 -12.76 3.76
N ASP A 85 -0.09 -13.28 4.60
CA ASP A 85 -1.41 -12.69 4.87
C ASP A 85 -1.37 -11.45 5.77
N ASN A 86 -0.29 -10.67 5.75
CA ASN A 86 -0.20 -9.35 6.36
C ASN A 86 0.71 -8.42 5.56
N LEU A 87 0.54 -7.11 5.76
CA LEU A 87 1.38 -6.09 5.13
C LEU A 87 1.55 -4.89 6.04
N LEU A 88 2.80 -4.49 6.25
CA LEU A 88 3.18 -3.42 7.14
C LEU A 88 4.06 -2.43 6.38
N LEU A 89 3.74 -1.14 6.45
CA LEU A 89 4.60 -0.07 5.97
C LEU A 89 5.14 0.69 7.18
N GLU A 90 6.46 0.68 7.35
CA GLU A 90 7.19 1.26 8.48
C GLU A 90 8.20 2.31 7.98
N GLY A 91 8.90 2.97 8.91
CA GLY A 91 9.92 3.97 8.58
C GLY A 91 9.37 5.38 8.35
N GLY A 92 8.10 5.62 8.72
CA GLY A 92 7.53 6.96 8.83
C GLY A 92 8.02 7.72 10.07
N GLY A 93 7.47 8.90 10.30
CA GLY A 93 7.74 9.70 11.50
C GLY A 93 6.91 9.26 12.71
N GLU A 94 7.06 9.96 13.83
CA GLU A 94 6.34 9.65 15.09
C GLU A 94 4.96 10.31 15.19
N LYS A 95 4.65 11.24 14.28
CA LYS A 95 3.41 12.03 14.33
C LYS A 95 2.19 11.14 14.10
N SER A 96 1.19 11.29 14.95
CA SER A 96 -0.15 10.76 14.67
C SER A 96 -0.78 11.48 13.47
N LEU A 97 -1.89 10.93 12.95
CA LEU A 97 -2.68 11.61 11.93
C LEU A 97 -3.13 13.01 12.39
N ASP A 98 -3.62 13.12 13.64
CA ASP A 98 -4.08 14.38 14.21
C ASP A 98 -2.95 15.41 14.28
N GLU A 99 -1.74 14.98 14.65
CA GLU A 99 -0.57 15.86 14.67
C GLU A 99 -0.14 16.28 13.26
N MET A 100 -0.24 15.39 12.27
CA MET A 100 0.00 15.75 10.86
C MET A 100 -1.03 16.76 10.37
N VAL A 101 -2.31 16.59 10.73
CA VAL A 101 -3.40 17.52 10.42
C VAL A 101 -3.11 18.87 11.06
N ALA A 102 -2.84 18.93 12.36
CA ALA A 102 -2.62 20.16 13.13
C ALA A 102 -1.47 21.03 12.60
N VAL A 103 -0.42 20.42 12.02
CA VAL A 103 0.70 21.18 11.42
C VAL A 103 0.48 21.55 9.94
N THR A 104 -0.68 21.24 9.37
CA THR A 104 -1.02 21.61 7.99
C THR A 104 -1.30 23.10 7.90
N THR A 105 -0.56 23.82 7.05
CA THR A 105 -0.86 25.23 6.74
C THR A 105 -1.60 25.33 5.41
N GLY A 106 -2.57 26.24 5.29
CA GLY A 106 -3.39 26.38 4.10
C GLY A 106 -4.43 25.26 3.96
N ARG A 107 -4.78 24.94 2.72
CA ARG A 107 -5.87 23.99 2.39
C ARG A 107 -5.31 22.63 1.98
N ALA A 108 -5.85 21.56 2.57
CA ALA A 108 -5.58 20.18 2.18
C ALA A 108 -6.84 19.33 2.22
N LEU A 109 -6.79 18.15 1.59
CA LEU A 109 -7.82 17.12 1.73
C LEU A 109 -7.29 16.00 2.63
N LEU A 110 -8.05 15.68 3.68
CA LEU A 110 -7.88 14.46 4.46
C LEU A 110 -8.75 13.36 3.82
N LEU A 111 -8.09 12.36 3.26
CA LEU A 111 -8.72 11.20 2.64
C LEU A 111 -8.62 10.00 3.58
N THR A 112 -9.76 9.51 4.07
CA THR A 112 -9.80 8.35 4.97
C THR A 112 -10.39 7.11 4.30
N CYS A 113 -10.96 7.24 3.09
CA CYS A 113 -11.66 6.16 2.43
C CYS A 113 -11.59 6.25 0.90
N LEU A 114 -10.92 5.27 0.30
CA LEU A 114 -10.88 5.01 -1.13
C LEU A 114 -11.75 3.77 -1.44
N TRP A 115 -12.44 3.79 -2.59
CA TRP A 115 -13.46 2.81 -2.94
C TRP A 115 -13.52 2.55 -4.45
N TYR A 116 -14.00 1.37 -4.81
CA TYR A 116 -14.24 0.95 -6.19
C TYR A 116 -12.99 1.08 -7.08
N ILE A 117 -11.85 0.70 -6.53
CA ILE A 117 -10.53 0.68 -7.14
C ILE A 117 -10.49 -0.41 -8.21
N ARG A 118 -10.07 -0.03 -9.41
CA ARG A 118 -9.89 -0.92 -10.56
C ARG A 118 -8.51 -0.71 -11.14
N GLU A 119 -7.91 -1.79 -11.61
CA GLU A 119 -6.67 -1.72 -12.37
C GLU A 119 -6.98 -1.21 -13.79
N VAL A 120 -6.22 -0.21 -14.23
CA VAL A 120 -6.29 0.38 -15.57
C VAL A 120 -5.10 -0.06 -16.41
N ASP A 121 -3.90 -0.01 -15.84
CA ASP A 121 -2.66 -0.47 -16.47
C ASP A 121 -1.81 -1.29 -15.46
N PRO A 122 -1.73 -2.62 -15.63
CA PRO A 122 -0.94 -3.48 -14.74
C PRO A 122 0.56 -3.17 -14.78
N ALA A 123 1.10 -2.67 -15.90
CA ALA A 123 2.54 -2.46 -16.05
C ALA A 123 3.07 -1.32 -15.17
N THR A 124 2.24 -0.31 -14.94
CA THR A 124 2.53 0.84 -14.08
C THR A 124 1.81 0.79 -12.73
N LEU A 125 0.96 -0.23 -12.52
CA LEU A 125 -0.02 -0.29 -11.45
C LEU A 125 -0.89 0.96 -11.40
N LEU A 126 -1.28 1.50 -12.56
CA LEU A 126 -2.22 2.61 -12.60
C LEU A 126 -3.60 2.11 -12.17
N LEU A 127 -4.11 2.70 -11.10
CA LEU A 127 -5.42 2.38 -10.55
C LEU A 127 -6.38 3.56 -10.76
N THR A 128 -7.66 3.25 -10.97
CA THR A 128 -8.75 4.23 -10.95
C THR A 128 -9.69 3.92 -9.81
N GLY A 129 -10.30 4.93 -9.20
CA GLY A 129 -11.25 4.72 -8.12
C GLY A 129 -12.04 5.97 -7.77
N LEU A 130 -12.74 5.88 -6.64
CA LEU A 130 -13.53 6.94 -6.06
C LEU A 130 -13.11 7.15 -4.60
N THR A 131 -13.19 8.38 -4.12
CA THR A 131 -13.31 8.60 -2.67
C THR A 131 -14.75 8.34 -2.25
N ARG A 132 -14.98 7.92 -1.00
CA ARG A 132 -16.34 7.68 -0.50
C ARG A 132 -16.43 7.86 1.01
N ASP A 133 -17.38 8.66 1.49
CA ASP A 133 -17.70 8.78 2.92
C ASP A 133 -16.44 9.01 3.80
N GLY A 134 -15.53 9.89 3.34
CA GLY A 134 -14.20 10.03 3.95
C GLY A 134 -13.31 11.07 3.28
N VAL A 135 -13.89 12.22 2.89
CA VAL A 135 -13.16 13.35 2.29
C VAL A 135 -13.44 14.60 3.10
N TYR A 136 -12.42 15.10 3.78
CA TYR A 136 -12.54 16.26 4.65
C TYR A 136 -11.61 17.38 4.21
N LEU A 137 -12.10 18.62 4.24
CA LEU A 137 -11.27 19.80 4.06
C LEU A 137 -10.55 20.12 5.36
N VAL A 138 -9.23 20.23 5.28
CA VAL A 138 -8.38 20.77 6.34
C VAL A 138 -8.01 22.21 5.97
N GLU A 139 -8.24 23.15 6.88
CA GLU A 139 -7.83 24.55 6.78
C GLU A 139 -7.02 24.94 8.02
N ASP A 140 -5.74 25.30 7.80
CA ASP A 140 -4.83 25.80 8.84
C ASP A 140 -4.80 24.95 10.12
N GLY A 141 -4.74 23.62 9.95
CA GLY A 141 -4.61 22.67 11.04
C GLY A 141 -5.92 22.06 11.51
N GLU A 142 -7.06 22.51 11.00
CA GLU A 142 -8.38 22.13 11.49
C GLU A 142 -9.21 21.45 10.39
N VAL A 143 -9.93 20.39 10.74
CA VAL A 143 -10.93 19.79 9.85
C VAL A 143 -12.19 20.66 9.88
N VAL A 144 -12.45 21.37 8.78
CA VAL A 144 -13.54 22.36 8.70
C VAL A 144 -14.83 21.82 8.10
N GLY A 145 -14.80 20.63 7.49
CA GLY A 145 -16.01 19.95 7.01
C GLY A 145 -15.76 18.85 6.00
N GLU A 146 -16.80 18.07 5.73
CA GLU A 146 -16.83 17.12 4.62
C GLU A 146 -16.98 17.86 3.28
N VAL A 147 -16.34 17.33 2.23
CA VAL A 147 -16.48 17.84 0.87
C VAL A 147 -16.90 16.74 -0.10
N ASN A 148 -17.14 17.11 -1.36
CA ASN A 148 -17.57 16.17 -2.40
C ASN A 148 -16.62 14.99 -2.55
N ASN A 149 -17.17 13.88 -3.04
CA ASN A 149 -16.36 12.77 -3.51
C ASN A 149 -15.70 13.09 -4.86
N PHE A 150 -14.59 12.42 -5.14
CA PHE A 150 -13.80 12.59 -6.34
C PHE A 150 -13.52 11.24 -7.00
N ARG A 151 -13.40 11.23 -8.33
CA ARG A 151 -12.65 10.18 -9.02
C ARG A 151 -11.16 10.48 -8.95
N PHE A 152 -10.35 9.43 -8.90
CA PHE A 152 -8.91 9.54 -8.97
C PHE A 152 -8.33 8.54 -9.98
N ASN A 153 -7.14 8.83 -10.48
CA ASN A 153 -6.30 7.88 -11.21
C ASN A 153 -4.88 8.02 -10.68
N GLU A 154 -4.42 7.03 -9.92
CA GLU A 154 -3.13 7.08 -9.23
C GLU A 154 -2.51 5.68 -9.18
N SER A 155 -1.18 5.62 -9.26
CA SER A 155 -0.43 4.40 -8.97
C SER A 155 0.08 4.46 -7.54
N PRO A 156 -0.12 3.43 -6.70
CA PRO A 156 0.44 3.41 -5.34
C PRO A 156 1.98 3.48 -5.34
N VAL A 157 2.62 2.98 -6.40
CA VAL A 157 4.08 3.10 -6.56
C VAL A 157 4.49 4.54 -6.83
N ASP A 158 3.75 5.25 -7.70
CA ASP A 158 4.03 6.65 -8.00
C ASP A 158 3.68 7.58 -6.83
N LEU A 159 2.63 7.26 -6.06
CA LEU A 159 2.30 7.98 -4.82
C LEU A 159 3.45 7.89 -3.81
N LEU A 160 4.03 6.71 -3.61
CA LEU A 160 5.20 6.54 -2.73
C LEU A 160 6.40 7.37 -3.20
N SER A 161 6.58 7.56 -4.50
CA SER A 161 7.68 8.36 -5.06
C SER A 161 7.57 9.86 -4.78
N ARG A 162 6.34 10.36 -4.54
CA ARG A 162 6.03 11.78 -4.33
C ARG A 162 5.58 12.11 -2.91
N ALA A 163 5.37 11.10 -2.06
CA ALA A 163 5.02 11.30 -0.66
C ALA A 163 6.08 12.15 0.04
N SER A 164 5.65 13.26 0.64
CA SER A 164 6.54 14.24 1.28
C SER A 164 6.66 14.03 2.79
N GLU A 165 5.70 13.33 3.39
CA GLU A 165 5.70 12.99 4.81
C GLU A 165 4.94 11.68 5.02
N ALA A 166 5.41 10.88 5.97
CA ALA A 166 4.70 9.72 6.49
C ALA A 166 4.59 9.86 8.00
N GLY A 167 3.40 9.63 8.54
CA GLY A 167 3.17 9.62 9.99
C GLY A 167 3.64 8.32 10.64
N ARG A 168 3.18 8.13 11.88
CA ARG A 168 3.35 6.89 12.63
C ARG A 168 2.54 5.77 11.98
N THR A 169 3.17 4.61 11.84
CA THR A 169 2.49 3.39 11.39
C THR A 169 1.48 2.93 12.43
N GLU A 170 0.24 2.72 11.99
CA GLU A 170 -0.84 2.24 12.85
C GLU A 170 -1.59 1.09 12.18
N LYS A 171 -2.18 0.20 12.99
CA LYS A 171 -3.04 -0.87 12.47
C LYS A 171 -4.23 -0.24 11.75
N THR A 172 -4.46 -0.69 10.53
CA THR A 172 -5.52 -0.16 9.68
C THR A 172 -6.22 -1.28 8.95
N LEU A 173 -7.47 -1.06 8.56
CA LEU A 173 -8.23 -1.97 7.73
C LEU A 173 -8.46 -1.32 6.38
N PRO A 174 -8.09 -2.00 5.28
CA PRO A 174 -8.38 -1.47 3.96
C PRO A 174 -9.90 -1.50 3.76
N ARG A 175 -10.47 -0.37 3.31
CA ARG A 175 -11.89 -0.30 3.00
C ARG A 175 -12.26 -1.26 1.88
N GLU A 176 -11.47 -1.22 0.81
CA GLU A 176 -11.57 -2.11 -0.33
C GLU A 176 -10.65 -3.29 -0.10
N TRP A 177 -11.18 -4.51 -0.21
CA TRP A 177 -10.52 -5.78 0.17
C TRP A 177 -10.51 -6.12 1.67
N GLY A 178 -11.18 -5.31 2.51
CA GLY A 178 -11.37 -5.62 3.93
C GLY A 178 -12.12 -6.93 4.21
N ASP A 179 -12.74 -7.54 3.19
CA ASP A 179 -13.38 -8.86 3.30
C ASP A 179 -12.36 -10.01 3.41
N TRP A 180 -11.12 -9.82 2.96
CA TRP A 180 -10.11 -10.89 2.91
C TRP A 180 -8.70 -10.47 3.34
N PHE A 181 -8.30 -9.21 3.16
CA PHE A 181 -6.99 -8.70 3.59
C PHE A 181 -7.12 -7.81 4.84
N THR A 182 -7.22 -8.44 6.01
CA THR A 182 -7.57 -7.76 7.27
C THR A 182 -6.38 -7.47 8.20
N ARG A 183 -5.16 -7.79 7.78
CA ARG A 183 -3.95 -7.62 8.61
C ARG A 183 -3.01 -6.62 7.99
N ALA A 184 -3.27 -5.34 8.22
CA ALA A 184 -2.42 -4.27 7.72
C ALA A 184 -2.03 -3.28 8.82
N ALA A 185 -0.84 -2.70 8.69
CA ALA A 185 -0.45 -1.50 9.42
C ALA A 185 0.23 -0.52 8.46
N MET A 186 -0.25 0.71 8.42
CA MET A 186 0.20 1.72 7.48
C MET A 186 0.21 3.09 8.16
N PRO A 187 1.15 3.99 7.81
CA PRO A 187 1.09 5.38 8.22
C PRO A 187 0.13 6.16 7.32
N ALA A 188 -0.35 7.29 7.83
CA ALA A 188 -0.89 8.33 6.96
C ALA A 188 0.23 8.92 6.09
N LEU A 189 -0.05 9.19 4.82
CA LEU A 189 0.90 9.80 3.89
C LEU A 189 0.41 11.18 3.46
N ARG A 190 1.34 12.15 3.41
CA ARG A 190 1.10 13.44 2.76
C ARG A 190 1.63 13.37 1.33
N VAL A 191 0.72 13.55 0.37
CA VAL A 191 1.03 13.60 -1.06
C VAL A 191 0.65 15.00 -1.58
N PRO A 192 1.61 15.82 -2.03
CA PRO A 192 1.35 17.22 -2.42
C PRO A 192 0.39 17.38 -3.61
N ASP A 193 0.33 16.39 -4.49
CA ASP A 193 -0.23 16.48 -5.82
C ASP A 193 -1.02 15.20 -6.20
N PHE A 194 -1.82 14.70 -5.25
CA PHE A 194 -2.77 13.61 -5.48
C PHE A 194 -3.82 14.04 -6.53
N ASN A 195 -3.94 13.27 -7.61
CA ASN A 195 -4.72 13.62 -8.77
C ASN A 195 -6.21 13.25 -8.62
N MET A 196 -7.03 14.26 -8.38
CA MET A 196 -8.50 14.17 -8.45
C MET A 196 -8.98 14.52 -9.87
N SER A 197 -9.41 13.50 -10.62
CA SER A 197 -9.73 13.64 -12.05
C SER A 197 -11.11 14.28 -12.31
N SER A 198 -12.09 14.08 -11.43
CA SER A 198 -13.42 14.70 -11.56
C SER A 198 -14.20 14.67 -10.25
N VAL A 199 -15.13 15.61 -10.08
CA VAL A 199 -16.10 15.60 -8.97
C VAL A 199 -17.11 14.47 -9.20
N SER A 200 -17.39 13.70 -8.15
CA SER A 200 -18.45 12.69 -8.10
C SER A 200 -19.48 13.13 -7.07
N PRO A 201 -20.61 13.72 -7.51
CA PRO A 201 -21.69 14.08 -6.60
C PRO A 201 -22.18 12.84 -5.84
N GLY A 202 -22.33 12.95 -4.52
CA GLY A 202 -23.08 11.97 -3.76
C GLY A 202 -24.54 11.98 -4.22
N VAL A 203 -25.20 10.81 -4.14
CA VAL A 203 -26.65 10.70 -4.25
C VAL A 203 -27.28 10.76 -2.86
#